data_AF-F1T9F5-F1
#
_entry.id   AF-F1T9F5-F1
#
_cell.length_a   1.000
_cell.length_b   1.000
_cell.length_c   1.000
_cell.angle_alpha   90.00
_cell.angle_beta   90.00
_cell.angle_gamma   90.00
#
_symmetry.space_group_name_H-M   'P 1'
#
loop_
_entity.id
_entity.type
_entity.pdbx_description
1 polymer ?
#
loop_
_entity_poly.entity_id
_entity_poly.type
_entity_poly.pdbx_seq_one_letter_code
_entity_poly.pdbx_strand_id
1 'polypeptide(L)'
;MIFRRIKNMVLTVLIISLFSLSVSAAVETSPYDDAVSNMLNMGFTQQYINDLNEEEILKYKNATLYSSDEKYIKIISSDEGSKVIESSENEWLMHQIEPEINAKVASTSGKDDPEVNKTSWIKLETSILHSSGNNYFMSCRYEWLKNPGCNMEDVLGLGCSGADVLYNTFTFVQKYDITCNHTSSTHPKYSSGTSTITNNDNTPSTFTTNGIAKKFNLPPKDDVHYGSETPRPYSYHDYTSNVRGYMSVQIYKNNTNNTIISNIATYDHQQFSLSFSPSIEFDLKGAMSLAGAFSFSSTYDQVIVGKNRKLP
;
A
#
# COMPACT_ATOMS: atom_id res chain seq x y z
N MET A 1 45.64 77.52 4.76
CA MET A 1 45.66 76.22 4.05
C MET A 1 45.91 75.06 5.04
N ILE A 2 45.22 75.01 6.19
CA ILE A 2 45.47 74.06 7.29
C ILE A 2 44.19 73.37 7.81
N PHE A 3 43.00 73.65 7.24
CA PHE A 3 41.73 73.07 7.72
C PHE A 3 41.12 71.98 6.83
N ARG A 4 41.84 71.51 5.80
CA ARG A 4 41.27 70.57 4.80
C ARG A 4 41.77 69.11 4.89
N ARG A 5 42.59 68.77 5.90
CA ARG A 5 43.22 67.44 6.02
C ARG A 5 42.77 66.56 7.21
N ILE A 6 41.79 66.98 8.01
CA ILE A 6 41.35 66.20 9.19
C ILE A 6 40.04 65.41 8.93
N LYS A 7 39.28 65.70 7.87
CA LYS A 7 38.01 65.00 7.60
C LYS A 7 38.13 63.62 6.97
N ASN A 8 39.30 63.23 6.44
CA ASN A 8 39.46 61.97 5.69
C ASN A 8 40.15 60.85 6.49
N MET A 9 40.38 61.02 7.79
CA MET A 9 41.04 60.00 8.63
C MET A 9 40.14 59.38 9.71
N VAL A 10 38.84 59.71 9.72
CA VAL A 10 37.86 59.15 10.67
C VAL A 10 36.83 58.23 9.98
N LEU A 11 36.86 58.12 8.65
CA LEU A 11 35.89 57.31 7.86
C LEU A 11 36.46 55.99 7.31
N THR A 12 37.54 55.46 7.91
CA THR A 12 38.16 54.21 7.44
C THR A 12 38.41 53.19 8.55
N VAL A 13 37.83 53.37 9.74
CA VAL A 13 38.04 52.47 10.90
C VAL A 13 36.74 51.84 11.44
N LEU A 14 35.58 52.08 10.82
CA LEU A 14 34.30 51.60 11.35
C LEU A 14 33.38 50.92 10.32
N ILE A 15 33.94 50.07 9.44
CA ILE A 15 33.17 49.11 8.64
C ILE A 15 33.93 47.76 8.61
N ILE A 16 34.39 47.28 9.77
CA ILE A 16 34.89 45.90 9.95
C ILE A 16 34.30 45.31 11.26
N SER A 17 33.04 45.59 11.52
CA SER A 17 32.32 44.95 12.62
C SER A 17 30.88 44.78 12.21
N LEU A 18 30.39 43.54 12.30
CA LEU A 18 28.98 43.10 12.16
C LEU A 18 28.58 42.43 10.83
N PHE A 19 29.49 41.80 10.11
CA PHE A 19 29.13 40.50 9.52
C PHE A 19 29.47 39.43 10.55
N SER A 20 28.59 39.28 11.53
CA SER A 20 28.47 38.01 12.23
C SER A 20 28.08 36.99 11.17
N LEU A 21 29.07 36.31 10.60
CA LEU A 21 28.88 35.04 9.91
C LEU A 21 28.31 34.11 10.97
N SER A 22 26.99 34.15 11.16
CA SER A 22 26.24 33.00 11.64
C SER A 22 26.43 31.94 10.58
N VAL A 23 27.54 31.19 10.71
CA VAL A 23 27.65 29.85 10.17
C VAL A 23 26.52 29.09 10.86
N SER A 24 25.34 29.11 10.25
CA SER A 24 24.36 28.08 10.52
C SER A 24 25.07 26.80 10.10
N ALA A 25 25.60 26.06 11.08
CA ALA A 25 25.94 24.68 10.86
C ALA A 25 24.67 24.07 10.29
N ALA A 26 24.72 23.68 9.02
CA ALA A 26 23.62 22.93 8.42
C ALA A 26 23.41 21.74 9.36
N VAL A 27 22.23 21.69 9.99
CA VAL A 27 21.85 20.49 10.74
C VAL A 27 21.87 19.38 9.70
N GLU A 28 22.84 18.48 9.83
CA GLU A 28 22.92 17.30 8.99
C GLU A 28 21.69 16.47 9.34
N THR A 29 20.68 16.54 8.47
CA THR A 29 19.46 15.75 8.59
C THR A 29 19.81 14.29 8.34
N SER A 30 19.18 13.40 9.10
CA SER A 30 19.38 11.97 8.89
C SER A 30 18.96 11.60 7.46
N PRO A 31 19.66 10.68 6.76
CA PRO A 31 19.22 10.16 5.47
C PRO A 31 17.77 9.65 5.46
N TYR A 32 17.30 9.15 6.61
CA TYR A 32 15.92 8.75 6.82
C TYR A 32 14.95 9.95 6.75
N ASP A 33 15.26 11.04 7.46
CA ASP A 33 14.42 12.24 7.49
C ASP A 33 14.35 12.91 6.12
N ASP A 34 15.48 12.92 5.38
CA ASP A 34 15.52 13.37 3.98
C ASP A 34 14.56 12.55 3.11
N ALA A 35 14.59 11.22 3.26
CA ALA A 35 13.75 10.31 2.49
C ALA A 35 12.27 10.46 2.83
N VAL A 36 11.91 10.53 4.12
CA VAL A 36 10.54 10.80 4.57
C VAL A 36 10.04 12.13 4.02
N SER A 37 10.86 13.19 4.10
CA SER A 37 10.52 14.51 3.57
C SER A 37 10.29 14.46 2.05
N ASN A 38 11.14 13.73 1.32
CA ASN A 38 10.98 13.58 -0.12
C ASN A 38 9.70 12.79 -0.48
N MET A 39 9.38 11.73 0.27
CA MET A 39 8.12 10.99 0.11
C MET A 39 6.90 11.89 0.30
N LEU A 40 6.87 12.69 1.38
CA LEU A 40 5.79 13.63 1.61
C LEU A 40 5.66 14.66 0.47
N ASN A 41 6.79 15.18 -0.03
CA ASN A 41 6.81 16.10 -1.18
C ASN A 41 6.31 15.47 -2.48
N MET A 42 6.49 14.15 -2.66
CA MET A 42 5.93 13.39 -3.77
C MET A 42 4.43 13.06 -3.59
N GLY A 43 3.84 13.41 -2.45
CA GLY A 43 2.41 13.22 -2.17
C GLY A 43 2.06 11.90 -1.47
N PHE A 44 3.05 11.13 -1.01
CA PHE A 44 2.78 9.94 -0.20
C PHE A 44 2.24 10.34 1.19
N THR A 45 1.30 9.56 1.72
CA THR A 45 0.72 9.82 3.05
C THR A 45 1.66 9.37 4.16
N GLN A 46 1.52 9.94 5.36
CA GLN A 46 2.29 9.49 6.52
C GLN A 46 2.00 8.02 6.87
N GLN A 47 0.76 7.56 6.66
CA GLN A 47 0.40 6.15 6.85
C GLN A 47 1.17 5.24 5.90
N TYR A 48 1.25 5.60 4.61
CA TYR A 48 2.06 4.88 3.63
C TYR A 48 3.51 4.77 4.10
N ILE A 49 4.10 5.87 4.57
CA ILE A 49 5.50 5.90 5.05
C ILE A 49 5.67 4.99 6.27
N ASN A 50 4.75 5.04 7.25
CA ASN A 50 4.79 4.19 8.44
C ASN A 50 4.59 2.69 8.12
N ASP A 51 3.97 2.38 6.98
CA ASP A 51 3.79 1.02 6.51
C ASP A 51 5.06 0.43 5.87
N LEU A 52 6.03 1.26 5.49
CA LEU A 52 7.31 0.82 4.96
C LEU A 52 8.33 0.51 6.06
N ASN A 53 9.31 -0.33 5.74
CA ASN A 53 10.52 -0.48 6.56
C ASN A 53 11.56 0.60 6.17
N GLU A 54 12.57 0.80 7.02
CA GLU A 54 13.59 1.83 6.81
C GLU A 54 14.33 1.67 5.47
N GLU A 55 14.67 0.44 5.07
CA GLU A 55 15.36 0.17 3.81
C GLU A 55 14.53 0.60 2.59
N GLU A 56 13.22 0.33 2.60
CA GLU A 56 12.30 0.78 1.55
C GLU A 56 12.18 2.30 1.53
N ILE A 57 12.11 2.95 2.70
CA ILE A 57 12.03 4.42 2.82
C ILE A 57 13.28 5.06 2.21
N LEU A 58 14.47 4.54 2.52
CA LEU A 58 15.73 5.09 2.02
C LEU A 58 15.85 5.09 0.49
N LYS A 59 15.14 4.20 -0.22
CA LYS A 59 15.06 4.21 -1.70
C LYS A 59 14.50 5.53 -2.26
N TYR A 60 13.69 6.23 -1.47
CA TYR A 60 13.05 7.48 -1.85
C TYR A 60 13.97 8.69 -1.66
N LYS A 61 15.11 8.59 -0.96
CA LYS A 61 15.95 9.75 -0.61
C LYS A 61 16.26 10.67 -1.78
N ASN A 62 16.69 10.10 -2.91
CA ASN A 62 17.07 10.84 -4.12
C ASN A 62 16.16 10.53 -5.31
N ALA A 63 15.06 9.81 -5.08
CA ALA A 63 14.17 9.40 -6.15
C ALA A 63 13.23 10.55 -6.54
N THR A 64 12.76 10.53 -7.78
CA THR A 64 11.74 11.46 -8.26
C THR A 64 10.52 10.69 -8.74
N LEU A 65 9.33 11.18 -8.41
CA LEU A 65 8.08 10.54 -8.83
C LEU A 65 7.91 10.68 -10.34
N TYR A 66 7.90 9.55 -11.04
CA TYR A 66 7.65 9.49 -12.48
C TYR A 66 6.14 9.42 -12.76
N SER A 67 5.47 8.47 -12.12
CA SER A 67 4.03 8.29 -12.21
C SER A 67 3.47 7.68 -10.93
N SER A 68 2.21 8.00 -10.63
CA SER A 68 1.39 7.29 -9.66
C SER A 68 -0.03 7.21 -10.18
N ASP A 69 -0.75 6.18 -9.74
CA ASP A 69 -2.17 5.99 -10.01
C ASP A 69 -2.80 5.26 -8.82
N GLU A 70 -4.07 5.56 -8.56
CA GLU A 70 -4.83 5.01 -7.45
C GLU A 70 -6.18 4.54 -7.98
N LYS A 71 -6.65 3.38 -7.51
CA LYS A 71 -7.99 2.87 -7.81
C LYS A 71 -8.67 2.31 -6.58
N TYR A 72 -9.99 2.47 -6.56
CA TYR A 72 -10.89 1.86 -5.60
C TYR A 72 -11.70 0.80 -6.31
N ILE A 73 -11.86 -0.34 -5.66
CA ILE A 73 -12.52 -1.48 -6.24
C ILE A 73 -13.56 -1.93 -5.24
N LYS A 74 -14.79 -2.03 -5.72
CA LYS A 74 -15.91 -2.63 -5.00
C LYS A 74 -16.13 -4.04 -5.51
N ILE A 75 -16.16 -4.98 -4.58
CA ILE A 75 -16.50 -6.38 -4.85
C ILE A 75 -17.87 -6.63 -4.23
N ILE A 76 -18.81 -7.09 -5.05
CA ILE A 76 -20.16 -7.46 -4.61
C ILE A 76 -20.27 -8.98 -4.74
N SER A 77 -20.34 -9.67 -3.62
CA SER A 77 -20.49 -11.13 -3.58
C SER A 77 -21.95 -11.53 -3.36
N SER A 78 -22.41 -12.46 -4.18
CA SER A 78 -23.74 -13.08 -4.15
C SER A 78 -23.63 -14.59 -4.33
N ASP A 79 -24.73 -15.32 -4.14
CA ASP A 79 -24.77 -16.78 -4.35
C ASP A 79 -24.55 -17.18 -5.82
N GLU A 80 -24.77 -16.24 -6.76
CA GLU A 80 -24.53 -16.44 -8.20
C GLU A 80 -23.08 -16.16 -8.63
N GLY A 81 -22.24 -15.71 -7.70
CA GLY A 81 -20.85 -15.30 -7.93
C GLY A 81 -20.58 -13.87 -7.49
N SER A 82 -19.37 -13.39 -7.76
CA SER A 82 -18.97 -12.01 -7.46
C SER A 82 -18.85 -11.14 -8.69
N LYS A 83 -19.05 -9.84 -8.45
CA LYS A 83 -18.89 -8.78 -9.44
C LYS A 83 -17.90 -7.74 -8.95
N VAL A 84 -16.86 -7.51 -9.74
CA VAL A 84 -15.94 -6.37 -9.60
C VAL A 84 -16.51 -5.14 -10.24
N ILE A 85 -16.41 -4.02 -9.54
CA ILE A 85 -16.76 -2.71 -10.06
C ILE A 85 -15.61 -1.77 -9.72
N GLU A 86 -14.97 -1.21 -10.76
CA GLU A 86 -14.09 -0.06 -10.58
C GLU A 86 -14.92 1.09 -10.02
N SER A 87 -14.43 1.70 -8.94
CA SER A 87 -15.14 2.67 -8.14
C SER A 87 -14.22 3.86 -7.83
N SER A 88 -14.69 4.78 -6.98
CA SER A 88 -13.96 5.98 -6.61
C SER A 88 -13.87 6.15 -5.08
N GLU A 89 -12.93 6.99 -4.64
CA GLU A 89 -12.82 7.39 -3.24
C GLU A 89 -14.14 7.97 -2.71
N ASN A 90 -14.80 8.82 -3.51
CA ASN A 90 -16.07 9.43 -3.13
C ASN A 90 -17.17 8.38 -2.89
N GLU A 91 -17.27 7.36 -3.76
CA GLU A 91 -18.24 6.29 -3.57
C GLU A 91 -17.93 5.46 -2.31
N TRP A 92 -16.66 5.21 -2.03
CA TRP A 92 -16.23 4.59 -0.78
C TRP A 92 -16.62 5.42 0.45
N LEU A 93 -16.33 6.73 0.44
CA LEU A 93 -16.67 7.64 1.53
C LEU A 93 -18.18 7.71 1.76
N MET A 94 -18.98 7.71 0.70
CA MET A 94 -20.45 7.67 0.82
C MET A 94 -20.93 6.36 1.45
N HIS A 95 -20.34 5.21 1.08
CA HIS A 95 -20.65 3.93 1.71
C HIS A 95 -20.36 3.90 3.21
N GLN A 96 -19.36 4.66 3.69
CA GLN A 96 -19.09 4.77 5.14
C GLN A 96 -20.18 5.56 5.89
N ILE A 97 -20.83 6.53 5.23
CA ILE A 97 -21.78 7.46 5.86
C ILE A 97 -23.22 6.90 5.86
N GLU A 98 -23.61 6.17 4.81
CA GLU A 98 -24.99 5.65 4.65
C GLU A 98 -25.52 4.83 5.84
N PRO A 99 -24.74 3.91 6.45
CA PRO A 99 -25.20 3.15 7.61
C PRO A 99 -25.49 4.03 8.83
N GLU A 100 -24.75 5.13 9.03
CA GLU A 100 -24.98 6.05 10.16
C GLU A 100 -26.25 6.88 9.97
N ILE A 101 -26.55 7.25 8.72
CA ILE A 101 -27.80 7.95 8.37
C ILE A 101 -28.98 6.98 8.55
N ASN A 102 -28.88 5.77 8.04
CA ASN A 102 -29.95 4.78 8.09
C ASN A 102 -30.19 4.23 9.50
N ALA A 103 -29.15 4.03 10.31
CA ALA A 103 -29.30 3.60 11.71
C ALA A 103 -30.03 4.65 12.57
N LYS A 104 -29.90 5.94 12.25
CA LYS A 104 -30.69 7.01 12.89
C LYS A 104 -32.17 6.98 12.48
N VAL A 105 -32.48 6.47 11.28
CA VAL A 105 -33.84 6.42 10.72
C VAL A 105 -34.57 5.10 11.04
N ALA A 106 -33.84 3.97 11.14
CA ALA A 106 -34.40 2.62 11.27
C ALA A 106 -34.70 2.17 12.71
N SER A 107 -34.54 3.03 13.72
CA SER A 107 -34.87 2.71 15.12
C SER A 107 -36.36 2.41 15.42
N THR A 108 -37.21 2.33 14.39
CA THR A 108 -38.67 2.26 14.51
C THR A 108 -39.37 1.10 13.79
N SER A 109 -38.71 0.25 13.00
CA SER A 109 -39.41 -0.77 12.20
C SER A 109 -38.75 -2.15 12.23
N GLY A 110 -39.59 -3.17 12.37
CA GLY A 110 -39.25 -4.55 12.70
C GLY A 110 -38.44 -5.33 11.68
N LYS A 111 -37.95 -6.47 12.17
CA LYS A 111 -36.97 -7.40 11.62
C LYS A 111 -37.52 -8.19 10.42
N ASP A 112 -37.17 -7.76 9.22
CA ASP A 112 -36.87 -8.67 8.12
C ASP A 112 -35.42 -8.37 7.74
N ASP A 113 -34.52 -9.36 7.84
CA ASP A 113 -33.11 -9.19 7.48
C ASP A 113 -33.04 -9.38 5.96
N PRO A 114 -32.97 -8.30 5.14
CA PRO A 114 -32.89 -8.47 3.71
C PRO A 114 -31.61 -9.26 3.40
N GLU A 115 -31.65 -10.05 2.34
CA GLU A 115 -30.48 -10.76 1.83
C GLU A 115 -29.40 -9.73 1.46
N VAL A 116 -28.51 -9.43 2.41
CA VAL A 116 -27.53 -8.35 2.27
C VAL A 116 -26.39 -8.88 1.42
N ASN A 117 -26.36 -8.50 0.14
CA ASN A 117 -25.18 -8.64 -0.72
C ASN A 117 -23.93 -8.23 0.07
N LYS A 118 -22.97 -9.16 0.19
CA LYS A 118 -21.75 -8.89 0.94
C LYS A 118 -20.84 -8.03 0.08
N THR A 119 -20.68 -6.77 0.47
CA THR A 119 -19.77 -5.85 -0.21
C THR A 119 -18.41 -5.83 0.49
N SER A 120 -17.33 -5.89 -0.26
CA SER A 120 -15.97 -5.64 0.19
C SER A 120 -15.30 -4.60 -0.72
N TRP A 121 -14.25 -3.97 -0.20
CA TRP A 121 -13.61 -2.84 -0.87
C TRP A 121 -12.10 -2.93 -0.71
N ILE A 122 -11.39 -2.78 -1.83
CA ILE A 122 -9.93 -2.74 -1.86
C ILE A 122 -9.47 -1.50 -2.62
N LYS A 123 -8.43 -0.87 -2.09
CA LYS A 123 -7.71 0.25 -2.71
C LYS A 123 -6.36 -0.27 -3.20
N LEU A 124 -5.99 0.10 -4.42
CA LEU A 124 -4.69 -0.17 -5.02
C LEU A 124 -4.02 1.15 -5.39
N GLU A 125 -2.79 1.34 -4.93
CA GLU A 125 -1.95 2.50 -5.24
C GLU A 125 -0.69 2.01 -5.92
N THR A 126 -0.38 2.54 -7.10
CA THR A 126 0.81 2.17 -7.85
C THR A 126 1.71 3.38 -8.01
N SER A 127 3.03 3.16 -8.02
CA SER A 127 3.98 4.23 -8.31
C SER A 127 5.17 3.74 -9.12
N ILE A 128 5.76 4.66 -9.89
CA ILE A 128 7.05 4.52 -10.55
C ILE A 128 7.91 5.69 -10.10
N LEU A 129 9.11 5.39 -9.62
CA LEU A 129 10.08 6.36 -9.18
C LEU A 129 11.32 6.24 -10.06
N HIS A 130 11.81 7.36 -10.57
CA HIS A 130 13.12 7.43 -11.19
C HIS A 130 14.19 7.58 -10.11
N SER A 131 15.17 6.68 -10.10
CA SER A 131 16.26 6.71 -9.13
C SER A 131 17.51 7.36 -9.71
N SER A 132 18.02 6.82 -10.82
CA SER A 132 19.20 7.36 -11.50
C SER A 132 19.39 6.68 -12.86
N GLY A 133 19.86 7.44 -13.86
CA GLY A 133 20.12 6.90 -15.20
C GLY A 133 18.88 6.20 -15.78
N ASN A 134 19.02 4.92 -16.10
CA ASN A 134 17.95 4.06 -16.60
C ASN A 134 17.28 3.19 -15.51
N ASN A 135 17.59 3.42 -14.23
CA ASN A 135 17.04 2.67 -13.11
C ASN A 135 15.81 3.35 -12.52
N TYR A 136 14.76 2.55 -12.35
CA TYR A 136 13.51 2.97 -11.75
C TYR A 136 13.10 1.94 -10.69
N PHE A 137 12.19 2.35 -9.81
CA PHE A 137 11.49 1.47 -8.89
C PHE A 137 10.01 1.52 -9.23
N MET A 138 9.36 0.38 -9.29
CA MET A 138 7.91 0.32 -9.30
C MET A 138 7.39 -0.32 -8.02
N SER A 139 6.25 0.17 -7.57
CA SER A 139 5.57 -0.39 -6.41
C SER A 139 4.06 -0.46 -6.60
N CYS A 140 3.46 -1.35 -5.82
CA CYS A 140 2.02 -1.41 -5.57
C CYS A 140 1.78 -1.53 -4.06
N ARG A 141 0.91 -0.69 -3.53
CA ARG A 141 0.31 -0.85 -2.20
C ARG A 141 -1.14 -1.28 -2.37
N TYR A 142 -1.58 -2.23 -1.57
CA TYR A 142 -2.99 -2.58 -1.45
C TYR A 142 -3.49 -2.34 -0.03
N GLU A 143 -4.77 -1.99 0.09
CA GLU A 143 -5.45 -1.82 1.37
C GLU A 143 -6.90 -2.30 1.25
N TRP A 144 -7.26 -3.29 2.06
CA TRP A 144 -8.66 -3.68 2.22
C TRP A 144 -9.36 -2.65 3.11
N LEU A 145 -10.05 -1.73 2.47
CA LEU A 145 -10.90 -0.73 3.12
C LEU A 145 -12.08 -1.39 3.85
N LYS A 146 -12.59 -2.48 3.28
CA LYS A 146 -13.55 -3.40 3.92
C LYS A 146 -13.20 -4.83 3.53
N ASN A 147 -12.71 -5.60 4.51
CA ASN A 147 -12.24 -6.97 4.32
C ASN A 147 -13.27 -7.85 3.58
N PRO A 148 -12.81 -8.80 2.75
CA PRO A 148 -13.67 -9.77 2.11
C PRO A 148 -14.29 -10.71 3.15
N GLY A 149 -15.35 -11.41 2.74
CA GLY A 149 -16.01 -12.40 3.60
C GLY A 149 -15.24 -13.71 3.74
N CYS A 150 -14.29 -13.98 2.84
CA CYS A 150 -13.46 -15.18 2.82
C CYS A 150 -11.98 -14.77 2.76
N ASN A 151 -11.12 -15.53 3.44
CA ASN A 151 -9.71 -15.19 3.61
C ASN A 151 -8.85 -16.33 3.07
N MET A 152 -8.91 -16.54 1.76
CA MET A 152 -8.20 -17.63 1.07
C MET A 152 -6.87 -17.12 0.48
N GLU A 153 -6.38 -17.78 -0.57
CA GLU A 153 -5.19 -17.35 -1.31
C GLU A 153 -5.52 -16.12 -2.17
N ASP A 154 -4.66 -15.12 -2.07
CA ASP A 154 -4.68 -13.90 -2.83
C ASP A 154 -3.41 -13.81 -3.67
N VAL A 155 -3.53 -13.17 -4.83
CA VAL A 155 -2.42 -12.93 -5.76
C VAL A 155 -2.31 -11.43 -6.02
N LEU A 156 -1.12 -10.89 -5.78
CA LEU A 156 -0.75 -9.54 -6.19
C LEU A 156 0.32 -9.64 -7.28
N GLY A 157 0.00 -9.11 -8.45
CA GLY A 157 0.90 -8.94 -9.59
C GLY A 157 1.34 -7.49 -9.76
N LEU A 158 2.57 -7.29 -10.19
CA LEU A 158 3.10 -6.01 -10.61
C LEU A 158 3.90 -6.22 -11.89
N GLY A 159 3.32 -5.80 -13.00
CA GLY A 159 3.97 -5.84 -14.31
C GLY A 159 4.42 -4.46 -14.77
N CYS A 160 5.29 -4.45 -15.76
CA CYS A 160 5.75 -3.25 -16.43
C CYS A 160 5.79 -3.40 -17.94
N SER A 161 5.74 -2.28 -18.64
CA SER A 161 6.09 -2.19 -20.06
C SER A 161 7.15 -1.12 -20.28
N GLY A 162 7.98 -1.31 -21.30
CA GLY A 162 9.05 -0.37 -21.66
C GLY A 162 10.32 -0.46 -20.81
N ALA A 163 10.38 -1.38 -19.85
CA ALA A 163 11.52 -1.68 -18.98
C ALA A 163 11.51 -3.18 -18.59
N ASP A 164 12.65 -3.68 -18.09
CA ASP A 164 12.82 -5.06 -17.61
C ASP A 164 12.81 -5.11 -16.08
N VAL A 165 12.12 -6.07 -15.48
CA VAL A 165 12.14 -6.32 -14.04
C VAL A 165 13.45 -6.96 -13.58
N LEU A 166 14.00 -6.51 -12.44
CA LEU A 166 15.23 -7.06 -11.85
C LEU A 166 14.92 -8.06 -10.71
N TYR A 167 15.21 -9.34 -10.94
CA TYR A 167 14.83 -10.49 -10.10
C TYR A 167 15.19 -10.37 -8.60
N ASN A 168 16.34 -9.80 -8.25
CA ASN A 168 16.86 -9.78 -6.87
C ASN A 168 16.56 -8.48 -6.11
N THR A 169 15.51 -7.76 -6.52
CA THR A 169 15.16 -6.46 -5.94
C THR A 169 13.73 -6.41 -5.42
N PHE A 170 13.09 -7.58 -5.38
CA PHE A 170 11.72 -7.76 -4.95
C PHE A 170 11.59 -7.63 -3.43
N THR A 171 10.62 -6.82 -3.02
CA THR A 171 10.18 -6.72 -1.63
C THR A 171 8.68 -6.98 -1.56
N PHE A 172 8.24 -7.76 -0.57
CA PHE A 172 6.83 -7.88 -0.24
C PHE A 172 6.62 -7.85 1.28
N VAL A 173 5.69 -6.99 1.70
CA VAL A 173 5.31 -6.77 3.09
C VAL A 173 3.79 -6.82 3.18
N GLN A 174 3.26 -7.61 4.11
CA GLN A 174 1.85 -7.58 4.49
C GLN A 174 1.74 -7.14 5.95
N LYS A 175 0.81 -6.23 6.25
CA LYS A 175 0.49 -5.77 7.60
C LYS A 175 -1.00 -5.86 7.89
N TYR A 176 -1.34 -6.12 9.15
CA TYR A 176 -2.71 -6.08 9.63
C TYR A 176 -2.75 -5.88 11.13
N ASP A 177 -3.87 -5.36 11.62
CA ASP A 177 -4.08 -5.07 13.04
C ASP A 177 -4.99 -6.14 13.64
N ILE A 178 -4.49 -6.83 14.69
CA ILE A 178 -5.27 -7.78 15.48
C ILE A 178 -5.78 -7.08 16.72
N THR A 179 -7.08 -7.16 16.97
CA THR A 179 -7.69 -6.75 18.23
C THR A 179 -8.21 -7.97 18.97
N CYS A 180 -7.65 -8.25 20.15
CA CYS A 180 -8.09 -9.33 21.01
C CYS A 180 -9.18 -8.83 21.98
N ASN A 181 -10.34 -9.49 21.96
CA ASN A 181 -11.40 -9.27 22.94
C ASN A 181 -11.44 -10.44 23.92
N HIS A 182 -10.83 -10.23 25.09
CA HIS A 182 -10.87 -11.19 26.18
C HIS A 182 -12.20 -11.07 26.94
N THR A 183 -13.15 -11.96 26.65
CA THR A 183 -14.35 -12.10 27.48
C THR A 183 -14.17 -13.30 28.42
N SER A 184 -13.76 -13.04 29.66
CA SER A 184 -13.78 -14.04 30.72
C SER A 184 -15.00 -13.79 31.61
N SER A 185 -15.83 -14.82 31.79
CA SER A 185 -16.98 -14.79 32.70
C SER A 185 -16.58 -14.60 34.17
N THR A 186 -15.30 -14.82 34.51
CA THR A 186 -14.78 -14.67 35.88
C THR A 186 -13.85 -13.48 36.08
N HIS A 187 -13.36 -12.85 35.00
CA HIS A 187 -12.50 -11.67 35.06
C HIS A 187 -12.84 -10.67 33.93
N PRO A 188 -13.80 -9.74 34.16
CA PRO A 188 -14.28 -8.81 33.12
C PRO A 188 -13.29 -7.68 32.76
N LYS A 189 -11.98 -7.85 33.04
CA LYS A 189 -10.95 -6.83 32.80
C LYS A 189 -9.65 -7.47 32.35
N TYR A 190 -9.62 -7.93 31.11
CA TYR A 190 -8.35 -8.02 30.38
C TYR A 190 -8.37 -6.94 29.31
N SER A 191 -7.25 -6.23 29.19
CA SER A 191 -7.05 -5.12 28.28
C SER A 191 -7.33 -5.55 26.84
N SER A 192 -8.25 -4.88 26.16
CA SER A 192 -8.26 -4.88 24.70
C SER A 192 -6.99 -4.16 24.24
N GLY A 193 -6.24 -4.81 23.36
CA GLY A 193 -5.06 -4.25 22.75
C GLY A 193 -5.13 -4.48 21.24
N THR A 194 -4.63 -3.51 20.49
CA THR A 194 -4.42 -3.65 19.05
C THR A 194 -2.93 -3.82 18.80
N SER A 195 -2.55 -4.88 18.11
CA SER A 195 -1.16 -5.13 17.69
C SER A 195 -1.09 -5.21 16.17
N THR A 196 -0.10 -4.57 15.56
CA THR A 196 0.17 -4.70 14.14
C THR A 196 1.11 -5.88 13.90
N ILE A 197 0.67 -6.85 13.09
CA ILE A 197 1.51 -7.95 12.60
C ILE A 197 2.13 -7.54 11.27
N THR A 198 3.39 -7.91 11.06
CA THR A 198 4.12 -7.67 9.80
C THR A 198 4.69 -8.99 9.28
N ASN A 199 4.27 -9.40 8.09
CA ASN A 199 4.78 -10.55 7.38
C ASN A 199 5.65 -10.07 6.22
N ASN A 200 6.94 -10.41 6.24
CA ASN A 200 7.88 -10.11 5.16
C ASN A 200 8.20 -11.40 4.42
N ASP A 201 8.03 -11.41 3.09
CA ASP A 201 8.42 -12.54 2.26
C ASP A 201 8.89 -12.06 0.89
N ASN A 202 10.20 -11.85 0.78
CA ASN A 202 10.87 -11.34 -0.42
C ASN A 202 11.14 -12.45 -1.45
N THR A 203 10.31 -13.50 -1.49
CA THR A 203 10.34 -14.53 -2.53
C THR A 203 9.12 -14.40 -3.43
N PRO A 204 9.29 -14.08 -4.72
CA PRO A 204 8.16 -14.03 -5.64
C PRO A 204 7.61 -15.42 -5.92
N SER A 205 6.29 -15.51 -6.15
CA SER A 205 5.65 -16.73 -6.63
C SER A 205 5.85 -16.91 -8.13
N THR A 206 6.06 -15.83 -8.88
CA THR A 206 6.36 -15.85 -10.31
C THR A 206 7.20 -14.63 -10.68
N PHE A 207 8.13 -14.82 -11.61
CA PHE A 207 8.99 -13.78 -12.15
C PHE A 207 9.17 -13.92 -13.65
N THR A 208 9.06 -12.79 -14.36
CA THR A 208 9.36 -12.65 -15.79
C THR A 208 10.04 -11.30 -16.02
N THR A 209 10.53 -11.05 -17.22
CA THR A 209 11.05 -9.71 -17.60
C THR A 209 9.99 -8.63 -17.55
N ASN A 210 8.71 -8.98 -17.69
CA ASN A 210 7.59 -8.04 -17.79
C ASN A 210 6.79 -7.91 -16.49
N GLY A 211 7.13 -8.67 -15.45
CA GLY A 211 6.37 -8.62 -14.21
C GLY A 211 6.75 -9.66 -13.18
N ILE A 212 6.28 -9.40 -11.97
CA ILE A 212 6.48 -10.21 -10.78
C ILE A 212 5.14 -10.40 -10.06
N ALA A 213 4.94 -11.55 -9.43
CA ALA A 213 3.72 -11.80 -8.67
C ALA A 213 4.01 -12.53 -7.36
N LYS A 214 3.12 -12.31 -6.39
CA LYS A 214 3.15 -12.92 -5.07
C LYS A 214 1.80 -13.51 -4.72
N LYS A 215 1.81 -14.79 -4.33
CA LYS A 215 0.71 -15.46 -3.64
C LYS A 215 0.88 -15.28 -2.14
N PHE A 216 -0.21 -15.01 -1.43
CA PHE A 216 -0.24 -14.86 0.02
C PHE A 216 -1.65 -15.15 0.53
N ASN A 217 -1.81 -15.41 1.83
CA ASN A 217 -3.13 -15.57 2.43
C ASN A 217 -3.50 -14.31 3.20
N LEU A 218 -4.78 -13.94 3.18
CA LEU A 218 -5.29 -12.95 4.11
C LEU A 218 -5.31 -13.52 5.54
N PRO A 219 -5.04 -12.68 6.56
CA PRO A 219 -5.16 -13.10 7.95
C PRO A 219 -6.60 -13.52 8.25
N PRO A 220 -6.84 -14.54 9.09
CA PRO A 220 -8.19 -14.98 9.44
C PRO A 220 -9.00 -13.84 10.07
N LYS A 221 -10.29 -13.74 9.71
CA LYS A 221 -11.17 -12.64 10.12
C LYS A 221 -11.49 -12.74 11.61
N ASP A 222 -11.83 -13.96 12.01
CA ASP A 222 -12.14 -14.37 13.36
C ASP A 222 -11.40 -15.68 13.60
N ASP A 223 -10.40 -15.68 14.49
CA ASP A 223 -9.80 -16.92 14.96
C ASP A 223 -10.27 -17.18 16.40
N VAL A 224 -10.88 -18.35 16.61
CA VAL A 224 -11.32 -18.78 17.93
C VAL A 224 -10.23 -19.69 18.48
N HIS A 225 -9.31 -19.09 19.22
CA HIS A 225 -8.31 -19.86 19.95
C HIS A 225 -8.96 -20.53 21.16
N TYR A 226 -9.03 -21.86 21.14
CA TYR A 226 -9.32 -22.65 22.33
C TYR A 226 -8.01 -22.90 23.09
N GLY A 227 -7.80 -22.19 24.20
CA GLY A 227 -6.63 -22.41 25.05
C GLY A 227 -6.56 -23.85 25.54
N SER A 228 -5.45 -24.55 25.27
CA SER A 228 -5.38 -26.01 25.35
C SER A 228 -5.12 -26.62 26.73
N GLU A 229 -5.02 -25.87 27.84
CA GLU A 229 -4.47 -26.45 29.09
C GLU A 229 -5.13 -26.05 30.42
N THR A 230 -6.35 -25.51 30.46
CA THR A 230 -7.05 -25.33 31.76
C THR A 230 -8.50 -25.84 31.75
N PRO A 231 -9.07 -26.22 32.91
CA PRO A 231 -10.37 -26.89 32.99
C PRO A 231 -11.58 -26.02 32.62
N ARG A 232 -11.36 -24.83 32.06
CA ARG A 232 -12.43 -23.89 31.69
C ARG A 232 -12.20 -23.43 30.25
N PRO A 233 -13.15 -23.66 29.33
CA PRO A 233 -13.03 -23.19 27.96
C PRO A 233 -13.13 -21.66 27.97
N TYR A 234 -12.00 -20.99 27.81
CA TYR A 234 -11.99 -19.58 27.42
C TYR A 234 -12.07 -19.53 25.89
N SER A 235 -13.06 -18.81 25.38
CA SER A 235 -13.13 -18.46 23.96
C SER A 235 -12.52 -17.07 23.78
N TYR A 236 -11.45 -16.98 23.00
CA TYR A 236 -10.90 -15.70 22.56
C TYR A 236 -11.46 -15.38 21.18
N HIS A 237 -11.81 -14.12 20.96
CA HIS A 237 -12.17 -13.61 19.65
C HIS A 237 -11.12 -12.59 19.24
N ASP A 238 -10.32 -12.97 18.25
CA ASP A 238 -9.37 -12.08 17.60
C ASP A 238 -10.01 -11.54 16.33
N TYR A 239 -10.09 -10.21 16.24
CA TYR A 239 -10.62 -9.52 15.08
C TYR A 239 -9.49 -8.93 14.26
N THR A 240 -9.44 -9.29 12.98
CA THR A 240 -8.46 -8.69 12.06
C THR A 240 -9.03 -7.49 11.32
N SER A 241 -8.28 -6.40 11.30
CA SER A 241 -8.62 -5.13 10.66
C SER A 241 -7.42 -4.50 9.95
N ASN A 242 -7.66 -3.44 9.17
CA ASN A 242 -6.60 -2.64 8.53
C ASN A 242 -5.58 -3.50 7.74
N VAL A 243 -6.09 -4.43 6.94
CA VAL A 243 -5.28 -5.36 6.15
C VAL A 243 -4.72 -4.64 4.95
N ARG A 244 -3.40 -4.54 4.88
CA ARG A 244 -2.68 -3.80 3.86
C ARG A 244 -1.38 -4.49 3.49
N GLY A 245 -0.82 -4.13 2.36
CA GLY A 245 0.49 -4.63 1.98
C GLY A 245 1.12 -3.81 0.88
N TYR A 246 2.39 -4.09 0.66
CA TYR A 246 3.26 -3.36 -0.24
C TYR A 246 4.15 -4.35 -0.98
N MET A 247 4.27 -4.14 -2.28
CA MET A 247 5.12 -4.91 -3.17
C MET A 247 5.95 -3.94 -4.01
N SER A 248 7.25 -4.16 -4.10
CA SER A 248 8.14 -3.33 -4.93
C SER A 248 9.21 -4.14 -5.63
N VAL A 249 9.71 -3.58 -6.73
CA VAL A 249 10.82 -4.15 -7.49
C VAL A 249 11.52 -3.06 -8.30
N GLN A 250 12.82 -3.21 -8.54
CA GLN A 250 13.54 -2.36 -9.49
C GLN A 250 13.25 -2.79 -10.93
N ILE A 251 13.19 -1.80 -11.81
CA ILE A 251 13.10 -2.00 -13.25
C ILE A 251 14.20 -1.21 -13.96
N TYR A 252 14.71 -1.78 -15.05
CA TYR A 252 15.76 -1.19 -15.86
C TYR A 252 15.24 -0.87 -17.27
N LYS A 253 15.37 0.38 -17.68
CA LYS A 253 15.02 0.83 -19.03
C LYS A 253 16.14 0.48 -20.01
N ASN A 254 16.06 -0.71 -20.60
CA ASN A 254 17.07 -1.22 -21.53
C ASN A 254 17.15 -0.43 -22.85
N ASN A 255 16.01 0.04 -23.38
CA ASN A 255 15.93 0.83 -24.60
C ASN A 255 15.67 2.30 -24.27
N THR A 256 16.69 3.14 -24.39
CA THR A 256 16.60 4.58 -24.12
C THR A 256 15.59 5.29 -25.03
N ASN A 257 15.28 4.74 -26.21
CA ASN A 257 14.29 5.27 -27.13
C ASN A 257 12.83 5.02 -26.69
N ASN A 258 12.59 4.11 -25.73
CA ASN A 258 11.25 3.93 -25.17
C ASN A 258 10.85 5.23 -24.48
N THR A 259 9.80 5.89 -24.96
CA THR A 259 9.35 7.15 -24.38
C THR A 259 8.37 6.96 -23.22
N ILE A 260 7.98 5.70 -22.94
CA ILE A 260 6.95 5.34 -21.98
C ILE A 260 7.47 4.17 -21.15
N ILE A 261 7.37 4.32 -19.84
CA ILE A 261 7.41 3.22 -18.87
C ILE A 261 6.02 3.20 -18.23
N SER A 262 5.45 2.01 -18.09
CA SER A 262 4.20 1.82 -17.36
C SER A 262 4.38 0.77 -16.28
N ASN A 263 3.62 0.89 -15.21
CA ASN A 263 3.41 -0.14 -14.21
C ASN A 263 1.93 -0.55 -14.26
N ILE A 264 1.69 -1.83 -14.09
CA ILE A 264 0.36 -2.41 -13.98
C ILE A 264 0.32 -3.24 -12.71
N ALA A 265 -0.47 -2.81 -11.73
CA ALA A 265 -0.79 -3.70 -10.62
C ALA A 265 -2.01 -4.55 -10.97
N THR A 266 -1.97 -5.80 -10.54
CA THR A 266 -3.10 -6.72 -10.60
C THR A 266 -3.34 -7.34 -9.25
N TYR A 267 -4.59 -7.37 -8.80
CA TYR A 267 -5.00 -8.04 -7.58
C TYR A 267 -6.08 -9.07 -7.91
N ASP A 268 -5.99 -10.22 -7.27
CA ASP A 268 -6.80 -11.39 -7.56
C ASP A 268 -7.08 -12.13 -6.24
N HIS A 269 -8.37 -12.32 -5.92
CA HIS A 269 -8.82 -12.91 -4.64
C HIS A 269 -9.55 -14.23 -4.86
N GLN A 270 -9.12 -15.30 -4.19
CA GLN A 270 -9.83 -16.57 -4.23
C GLN A 270 -11.08 -16.54 -3.33
N GLN A 271 -12.25 -16.78 -3.91
CA GLN A 271 -13.52 -16.74 -3.16
C GLN A 271 -14.06 -18.12 -2.72
N PHE A 272 -13.58 -19.20 -3.36
CA PHE A 272 -14.01 -20.56 -3.06
C PHE A 272 -12.84 -21.54 -3.05
N SER A 273 -12.85 -22.48 -2.10
CA SER A 273 -11.76 -23.44 -1.90
C SER A 273 -12.01 -24.71 -2.70
N LEU A 274 -11.37 -24.80 -3.86
CA LEU A 274 -10.90 -26.05 -4.45
C LEU A 274 -9.38 -25.93 -4.53
N SER A 275 -8.64 -27.03 -4.29
CA SER A 275 -7.18 -27.02 -4.40
C SER A 275 -6.79 -26.58 -5.82
N PHE A 276 -6.33 -25.34 -5.93
CA PHE A 276 -6.02 -24.69 -7.18
C PHE A 276 -4.55 -24.27 -7.17
N SER A 277 -3.92 -24.31 -8.34
CA SER A 277 -2.54 -23.86 -8.51
C SER A 277 -2.51 -22.99 -9.76
N PRO A 278 -2.80 -21.68 -9.64
CA PRO A 278 -2.78 -20.81 -10.81
C PRO A 278 -1.39 -20.76 -11.40
N SER A 279 -1.29 -20.92 -12.71
CA SER A 279 -0.15 -20.45 -13.49
C SER A 279 -0.33 -18.96 -13.75
N ILE A 280 0.69 -18.17 -13.39
CA ILE A 280 0.71 -16.72 -13.55
C ILE A 280 1.57 -16.40 -14.77
N GLU A 281 1.05 -15.61 -15.70
CA GLU A 281 1.80 -15.12 -16.87
C GLU A 281 1.63 -13.61 -17.03
N PHE A 282 2.65 -12.94 -17.58
CA PHE A 282 2.60 -11.51 -17.90
C PHE A 282 2.73 -11.31 -19.40
N ASP A 283 1.82 -10.52 -19.99
CA ASP A 283 1.93 -10.14 -21.40
C ASP A 283 3.05 -9.09 -21.62
N LEU A 284 3.27 -8.70 -22.87
CA LEU A 284 4.27 -7.68 -23.23
C LEU A 284 3.94 -6.26 -22.71
N LYS A 285 2.71 -6.05 -22.23
CA LYS A 285 2.26 -4.80 -21.61
C LYS A 285 2.37 -4.84 -20.09
N GLY A 286 2.78 -5.98 -19.51
CA GLY A 286 2.83 -6.19 -18.07
C GLY A 286 1.47 -6.51 -17.46
N ALA A 287 0.43 -6.79 -18.25
CA ALA A 287 -0.83 -7.27 -17.71
C ALA A 287 -0.66 -8.72 -17.25
N MET A 288 -1.04 -9.00 -16.00
CA MET A 288 -1.04 -10.36 -15.46
C MET A 288 -2.20 -11.16 -16.08
N SER A 289 -2.03 -12.47 -16.20
CA SER A 289 -3.09 -13.42 -16.50
C SER A 289 -2.92 -14.66 -15.64
N LEU A 290 -4.05 -15.27 -15.27
CA LEU A 290 -4.10 -16.48 -14.47
C LEU A 290 -4.72 -17.61 -15.29
N ALA A 291 -4.07 -18.77 -15.35
CA ALA A 291 -4.59 -19.97 -16.01
C ALA A 291 -4.51 -21.21 -15.09
N GLY A 292 -5.43 -22.17 -15.28
CA GLY A 292 -5.49 -23.43 -14.53
C GLY A 292 -6.93 -23.90 -14.24
N ALA A 293 -7.16 -25.22 -14.15
CA ALA A 293 -8.44 -25.88 -14.42
C ALA A 293 -9.44 -26.05 -13.25
N PHE A 294 -10.64 -25.47 -13.38
CA PHE A 294 -12.00 -26.07 -13.50
C PHE A 294 -13.03 -24.94 -13.39
N SER A 295 -13.95 -24.82 -14.36
CA SER A 295 -14.98 -23.77 -14.40
C SER A 295 -16.24 -24.17 -13.62
N PHE A 296 -16.35 -23.71 -12.37
CA PHE A 296 -17.61 -23.24 -11.79
C PHE A 296 -17.25 -22.08 -10.87
N SER A 297 -17.41 -20.84 -11.36
CA SER A 297 -17.28 -19.60 -10.59
C SER A 297 -15.93 -19.37 -9.85
N SER A 298 -14.79 -19.58 -10.51
CA SER A 298 -13.56 -18.91 -10.10
C SER A 298 -13.52 -17.52 -10.74
N THR A 299 -14.25 -16.56 -10.18
CA THR A 299 -14.10 -15.14 -10.56
C THR A 299 -12.87 -14.61 -9.85
N TYR A 300 -11.72 -14.74 -10.51
CA TYR A 300 -10.61 -13.87 -10.22
C TYR A 300 -11.02 -12.46 -10.64
N ASP A 301 -11.19 -11.64 -9.63
CA ASP A 301 -11.64 -10.28 -9.74
C ASP A 301 -10.46 -9.40 -10.15
N GLN A 302 -10.04 -9.52 -11.42
CA GLN A 302 -8.85 -8.88 -11.93
C GLN A 302 -9.02 -7.37 -12.00
N VAL A 303 -8.15 -6.65 -11.30
CA VAL A 303 -8.11 -5.18 -11.41
C VAL A 303 -6.78 -4.72 -11.96
N ILE A 304 -6.81 -3.92 -13.02
CA ILE A 304 -5.63 -3.33 -13.64
C ILE A 304 -5.53 -1.85 -13.24
N VAL A 305 -4.43 -1.47 -12.59
CA VAL A 305 -4.11 -0.07 -12.26
C VAL A 305 -2.83 0.36 -12.98
N GLY A 306 -2.88 1.44 -13.76
CA GLY A 306 -1.72 1.97 -14.49
C GLY A 306 -2.06 2.97 -15.58
N LYS A 307 -1.22 4.00 -15.76
CA LYS A 307 -1.30 4.97 -16.86
C LYS A 307 0.02 5.06 -17.62
N ASN A 308 -0.06 5.10 -18.94
CA ASN A 308 1.08 5.44 -19.80
C ASN A 308 1.40 6.93 -19.65
N ARG A 309 2.55 7.27 -19.07
CA ARG A 309 3.10 8.64 -19.14
C ARG A 309 4.25 8.70 -20.15
N LYS A 310 4.22 9.72 -21.01
CA LYS A 310 5.36 10.11 -21.83
C LYS A 310 6.44 10.73 -20.95
N LEU A 311 7.69 10.34 -21.20
CA LEU A 311 8.87 11.00 -20.63
C LEU A 311 8.87 12.48 -21.05
N PRO A 312 9.30 13.39 -20.15
CA PRO A 312 9.55 14.79 -20.50
C PRO A 312 10.64 14.93 -21.57
#